data_AF-A0A4Q1AXV5-F1
#
_entry.id   AF-A0A4Q1AXV5-F1
#
_cell.length_a   1.000
_cell.length_b   1.000
_cell.length_c   1.000
_cell.angle_alpha   90.00
_cell.angle_beta   90.00
_cell.angle_gamma   90.00
#
_symmetry.space_group_name_H-M   'P 1'
#
loop_
_entity.id
_entity.type
_entity.pdbx_description
1 polymer ?
#
loop_
_entity_poly.entity_id
_entity_poly.type
_entity_poly.pdbx_seq_one_letter_code
_entity_poly.pdbx_strand_id
1 'polypeptide(L)'
;MKKIQKFTTCIAALAIAAPLAVADAKTYVINNSNSDKLGSSEVLGDLPSALVTKNNSILGDYKKSKDIHQIDKNFDIPKVSKDKITQSKAQIPNLVEDYQVGDTRDFTTINMVTNADEKTKATLQYDGSKAQIWVADSRVTKEKAEQIGKEFDQNIGPVVEKYFSTPSDIDKNGKINILVFDIKDDFEKTGSYVGGYFHPRDLLMMNGSNMSETFYMDTFPSMGKNGEMDVTKIYTTLAHEYQHMVNFNRNILVEKGDFIDGKMDTWLNEAFSMASEQIYSKQPLTKRIEYFNKSESIANGHSLIKWQNNNDVLSNYSLSYLFGQYLRTQADNGDAIFKEILEDQGTTIETLQNAIHKHVSPTMSVDQFMTNFRVALVKKDKSGPYGFKGEAGFDQINPIHITNLPESLMPQGAVVFDAKDDFKVPSNKGQHIQYVDISGAASEEPTGETPTGEEPTAEEPTGETPTAETPEPCPNGDLWCPGNYPR
;
A
#
# COMPACT_ATOMS: atom_id res chain seq x y z
N MET A 1 46.75 43.44 -58.42
CA MET A 1 46.34 44.67 -57.70
C MET A 1 44.87 44.96 -58.02
N LYS A 2 44.10 45.35 -56.98
CA LYS A 2 42.69 45.83 -56.98
C LYS A 2 41.63 44.76 -57.25
N LYS A 3 40.49 44.67 -56.55
CA LYS A 3 39.95 45.43 -55.40
C LYS A 3 38.83 44.57 -54.78
N ILE A 4 38.74 44.62 -53.44
CA ILE A 4 37.68 44.06 -52.61
C ILE A 4 36.37 44.82 -52.86
N GLN A 5 35.25 44.11 -52.94
CA GLN A 5 33.91 44.69 -52.81
C GLN A 5 33.14 43.89 -51.75
N LYS A 6 33.04 44.47 -50.54
CA LYS A 6 32.20 43.97 -49.45
C LYS A 6 30.75 44.36 -49.75
N PHE A 7 29.87 43.36 -49.80
CA PHE A 7 28.42 43.59 -49.71
C PHE A 7 28.02 43.57 -48.24
N THR A 8 27.50 44.71 -47.76
CA THR A 8 26.87 44.84 -46.45
C THR A 8 25.39 44.55 -46.64
N THR A 9 24.90 43.45 -46.10
CA THR A 9 23.46 43.15 -46.06
C THR A 9 22.94 43.55 -44.68
N CYS A 10 22.08 44.57 -44.62
CA CYS A 10 21.30 44.90 -43.43
C CYS A 10 20.30 43.76 -43.16
N ILE A 11 20.45 43.06 -42.04
CA ILE A 11 19.38 42.22 -41.49
C ILE A 11 18.57 43.10 -40.56
N ALA A 12 17.33 43.39 -40.94
CA ALA A 12 16.35 44.01 -40.06
C ALA A 12 16.05 43.04 -38.90
N ALA A 13 16.30 43.48 -37.67
CA ALA A 13 15.89 42.75 -36.48
C ALA A 13 14.35 42.79 -36.39
N LEU A 14 13.70 41.68 -36.73
CA LEU A 14 12.34 41.42 -36.28
C LEU A 14 12.41 41.26 -34.76
N ALA A 15 11.93 42.25 -34.02
CA ALA A 15 11.56 42.06 -32.62
C ALA A 15 10.40 41.06 -32.59
N ILE A 16 10.73 39.79 -32.35
CA ILE A 16 9.74 38.81 -31.92
C ILE A 16 9.27 39.31 -30.56
N ALA A 17 8.06 39.85 -30.51
CA ALA A 17 7.40 40.11 -29.24
C ALA A 17 7.39 38.78 -28.49
N ALA A 18 8.11 38.71 -27.37
CA ALA A 18 7.95 37.62 -26.43
C ALA A 18 6.45 37.50 -26.13
N PRO A 19 5.90 36.28 -26.02
CA PRO A 19 4.54 36.13 -25.52
C PRO A 19 4.47 36.90 -24.21
N LEU A 20 3.50 37.80 -24.10
CA LEU A 20 3.09 38.35 -22.81
C LEU A 20 2.95 37.16 -21.87
N ALA A 21 3.76 37.12 -20.82
CA ALA A 21 3.61 36.16 -19.75
C ALA A 21 2.15 36.24 -19.29
N VAL A 22 1.39 35.17 -19.54
CA VAL A 22 0.14 34.95 -18.83
C VAL A 22 0.55 34.90 -17.36
N ALA A 23 -0.15 35.66 -16.52
CA ALA A 23 0.15 35.70 -15.09
C ALA A 23 0.15 34.25 -14.52
N ASP A 24 1.00 34.03 -13.51
CA ASP A 24 1.35 32.70 -13.01
C ASP A 24 0.10 31.93 -12.54
N ALA A 25 -0.40 31.04 -13.41
CA ALA A 25 -1.47 30.12 -13.05
C ALA A 25 -1.03 29.30 -11.84
N LYS A 26 -1.80 29.38 -10.76
CA LYS A 26 -1.49 28.66 -9.53
C LYS A 26 -2.02 27.24 -9.58
N THR A 27 -1.21 26.28 -9.16
CA THR A 27 -1.67 24.91 -8.91
C THR A 27 -1.77 24.66 -7.42
N TYR A 28 -2.91 24.14 -6.98
CA TYR A 28 -3.15 23.74 -5.60
C TYR A 28 -3.32 22.23 -5.50
N VAL A 29 -2.73 21.62 -4.48
CA VAL A 29 -3.22 20.35 -3.95
C VAL A 29 -4.24 20.69 -2.87
N ILE A 30 -5.49 20.29 -3.08
CA ILE A 30 -6.58 20.51 -2.11
C ILE A 30 -6.94 19.16 -1.53
N ASN A 31 -6.75 18.97 -0.23
CA ASN A 31 -7.03 17.71 0.44
C ASN A 31 -7.80 17.90 1.75
N ASN A 32 -8.58 16.89 2.10
CA ASN A 32 -9.06 16.71 3.46
C ASN A 32 -8.00 15.93 4.24
N SER A 33 -7.29 16.59 5.16
CA SER A 33 -6.19 16.00 5.92
C SER A 33 -6.62 15.05 7.03
N ASN A 34 -7.92 14.91 7.30
CA ASN A 34 -8.43 14.06 8.37
C ASN A 34 -8.08 12.59 8.12
N SER A 35 -7.31 11.95 9.02
CA SER A 35 -6.96 10.52 8.94
C SER A 35 -8.00 9.58 9.58
N ASP A 36 -9.12 10.08 10.10
CA ASP A 36 -10.19 9.26 10.65
C ASP A 36 -11.08 8.68 9.54
N LYS A 37 -11.04 7.34 9.38
CA LYS A 37 -11.86 6.61 8.43
C LYS A 37 -13.36 6.71 8.71
N LEU A 38 -13.78 7.10 9.91
CA LEU A 38 -15.18 7.35 10.26
C LEU A 38 -15.57 8.83 10.11
N GLY A 39 -14.61 9.72 9.84
CA GLY A 39 -14.81 11.14 9.65
C GLY A 39 -15.79 11.46 8.52
N SER A 40 -16.52 12.57 8.63
CA SER A 40 -17.45 13.01 7.58
C SER A 40 -16.75 13.78 6.46
N SER A 41 -17.42 13.92 5.31
CA SER A 41 -16.95 14.81 4.25
C SER A 41 -16.92 16.26 4.75
N GLU A 42 -15.95 17.05 4.28
CA GLU A 42 -15.82 18.46 4.63
C GLU A 42 -15.87 19.36 3.40
N VAL A 43 -16.57 20.49 3.54
CA VAL A 43 -16.81 21.44 2.45
C VAL A 43 -15.54 22.20 2.08
N LEU A 44 -15.34 22.44 0.78
CA LEU A 44 -14.18 23.20 0.28
C LEU A 44 -14.29 24.72 0.58
N GLY A 45 -15.43 25.15 1.12
CA GLY A 45 -15.79 26.54 1.41
C GLY A 45 -16.62 27.16 0.29
N ASP A 46 -16.90 28.46 0.42
CA ASP A 46 -17.70 29.19 -0.56
C ASP A 46 -16.89 29.42 -1.85
N LEU A 47 -17.19 28.59 -2.85
CA LEU A 47 -16.57 28.66 -4.17
C LEU A 47 -17.48 29.38 -5.18
N PRO A 48 -16.92 30.16 -6.12
CA PRO A 48 -17.68 30.69 -7.25
C PRO A 48 -18.42 29.58 -7.98
N SER A 49 -19.70 29.77 -8.30
CA SER A 49 -20.54 28.74 -8.91
C SER A 49 -20.01 28.22 -10.26
N ALA A 50 -19.19 29.00 -10.96
CA ALA A 50 -18.50 28.60 -12.19
C ALA A 50 -17.33 27.62 -11.95
N LEU A 51 -16.81 27.54 -10.72
CA LEU A 51 -15.74 26.64 -10.32
C LEU A 51 -16.27 25.37 -9.66
N VAL A 52 -17.56 25.25 -9.38
CA VAL A 52 -18.13 24.08 -8.68
C VAL A 52 -18.78 23.11 -9.67
N THR A 53 -18.41 21.83 -9.58
CA THR A 53 -19.12 20.76 -10.27
C THR A 53 -20.40 20.42 -9.51
N LYS A 54 -21.55 20.84 -10.05
CA LYS A 54 -22.89 20.64 -9.40
C LYS A 54 -23.39 19.19 -9.39
N ASN A 55 -22.72 18.28 -10.09
CA ASN A 55 -23.09 16.87 -10.11
C ASN A 55 -22.25 16.13 -9.06
N ASN A 56 -22.84 15.94 -7.88
CA ASN A 56 -22.31 15.11 -6.79
C ASN A 56 -22.24 13.60 -7.13
N SER A 57 -22.34 13.20 -8.39
CA SER A 57 -21.82 11.92 -8.82
C SER A 57 -20.29 12.05 -8.95
N ILE A 58 -19.60 12.13 -7.81
CA ILE A 58 -18.15 11.86 -7.68
C ILE A 58 -17.79 10.47 -8.26
N LEU A 59 -18.83 9.69 -8.55
CA LEU A 59 -18.86 8.42 -9.23
C LEU A 59 -19.39 8.67 -10.64
N GLY A 60 -18.55 9.22 -11.52
CA GLY A 60 -18.84 9.18 -12.96
C GLY A 60 -19.09 7.72 -13.36
N ASP A 61 -20.09 7.47 -14.20
CA ASP A 61 -20.36 6.15 -14.77
C ASP A 61 -19.06 5.59 -15.34
N TYR A 62 -18.42 4.67 -14.61
CA TYR A 62 -17.27 3.94 -15.09
C TYR A 62 -17.69 3.20 -16.35
N LYS A 63 -17.33 3.75 -17.51
CA LYS A 63 -17.36 2.99 -18.76
C LYS A 63 -16.32 1.90 -18.58
N LYS A 64 -16.78 0.69 -18.22
CA LYS A 64 -15.98 -0.54 -18.23
C LYS A 64 -15.03 -0.50 -19.42
N SER A 65 -13.76 -0.19 -19.17
CA SER A 65 -12.75 -0.32 -20.22
C SER A 65 -12.79 -1.78 -20.64
N LYS A 66 -12.76 -2.07 -21.94
CA LYS A 66 -12.71 -3.44 -22.47
C LYS A 66 -11.37 -4.15 -22.18
N ASP A 67 -10.51 -3.53 -21.38
CA ASP A 67 -9.22 -4.06 -21.00
C ASP A 67 -9.38 -5.15 -19.93
N ILE A 68 -8.47 -6.12 -19.99
CA ILE A 68 -8.44 -7.24 -19.08
C ILE A 68 -7.83 -6.78 -17.77
N HIS A 69 -8.56 -6.91 -16.66
CA HIS A 69 -8.10 -6.47 -15.35
C HIS A 69 -8.09 -7.61 -14.35
N GLN A 70 -6.94 -7.84 -13.75
CA GLN A 70 -6.83 -8.65 -12.54
C GLN A 70 -7.41 -7.84 -11.38
N ILE A 71 -8.37 -8.43 -10.69
CA ILE A 71 -8.96 -7.90 -9.47
C ILE A 71 -8.44 -8.77 -8.33
N ASP A 72 -8.09 -8.13 -7.23
CA ASP A 72 -7.85 -8.84 -5.98
C ASP A 72 -9.17 -8.98 -5.20
N LYS A 73 -9.38 -10.14 -4.59
CA LYS A 73 -10.59 -10.45 -3.85
C LYS A 73 -10.31 -10.30 -2.36
N ASN A 74 -10.66 -9.13 -1.84
CA ASN A 74 -10.71 -8.88 -0.41
C ASN A 74 -11.85 -9.67 0.25
N PHE A 75 -11.50 -10.51 1.23
CA PHE A 75 -12.43 -11.25 2.07
C PHE A 75 -12.53 -10.61 3.45
N ASP A 76 -13.75 -10.33 3.89
CA ASP A 76 -14.00 -9.84 5.24
C ASP A 76 -13.48 -10.84 6.28
N ILE A 77 -12.85 -10.30 7.33
CA ILE A 77 -12.45 -11.11 8.48
C ILE A 77 -13.72 -11.69 9.10
N PRO A 78 -13.85 -13.02 9.23
CA PRO A 78 -15.04 -13.61 9.83
C PRO A 78 -15.21 -13.12 11.27
N LYS A 79 -16.43 -12.67 11.63
CA LYS A 79 -16.76 -12.23 12.99
C LYS A 79 -16.76 -13.42 13.95
N VAL A 80 -15.60 -13.69 14.56
CA VAL A 80 -15.41 -14.78 15.54
C VAL A 80 -15.02 -14.17 16.88
N SER A 81 -15.63 -14.62 17.99
CA SER A 81 -15.28 -14.12 19.33
C SER A 81 -13.88 -14.59 19.74
N LYS A 82 -13.11 -13.74 20.44
CA LYS A 82 -11.73 -14.04 20.91
C LYS A 82 -11.59 -15.40 21.60
N ASP A 83 -12.60 -15.82 22.35
CA ASP A 83 -12.64 -17.12 23.03
C ASP A 83 -12.68 -18.31 22.05
N LYS A 84 -13.41 -18.17 20.93
CA LYS A 84 -13.48 -19.20 19.88
C LYS A 84 -12.18 -19.31 19.10
N ILE A 85 -11.39 -18.25 18.96
CA ILE A 85 -10.05 -18.34 18.35
C ILE A 85 -9.07 -19.07 19.28
N THR A 86 -9.09 -18.74 20.57
CA THR A 86 -8.25 -19.43 21.56
C THR A 86 -8.60 -20.92 21.63
N GLN A 87 -9.89 -21.25 21.55
CA GLN A 87 -10.36 -22.63 21.41
C GLN A 87 -9.96 -23.25 20.06
N SER A 88 -10.04 -22.51 18.95
CA SER A 88 -9.60 -23.01 17.64
C SER A 88 -8.12 -23.40 17.65
N LYS A 89 -7.23 -22.57 18.20
CA LYS A 89 -5.80 -22.92 18.34
C LYS A 89 -5.55 -24.16 19.21
N ALA A 90 -6.40 -24.38 20.21
CA ALA A 90 -6.30 -25.53 21.11
C ALA A 90 -6.96 -26.82 20.56
N GLN A 91 -7.83 -26.70 19.56
CA GLN A 91 -8.68 -27.80 19.07
C GLN A 91 -8.48 -28.15 17.59
N ILE A 92 -7.72 -27.36 16.81
CA ILE A 92 -7.26 -27.83 15.50
C ILE A 92 -6.48 -29.13 15.78
N PRO A 93 -6.96 -30.28 15.28
CA PRO A 93 -6.32 -31.55 15.59
C PRO A 93 -4.87 -31.46 15.14
N ASN A 94 -3.97 -32.23 15.76
CA ASN A 94 -2.66 -32.50 15.15
C ASN A 94 -2.91 -33.31 13.86
N LEU A 95 -3.38 -32.64 12.81
CA LEU A 95 -3.52 -33.13 11.45
C LEU A 95 -2.13 -33.02 10.82
N VAL A 96 -1.15 -33.71 11.41
CA VAL A 96 0.11 -33.92 10.72
C VAL A 96 -0.17 -34.99 9.65
N GLU A 97 -0.81 -34.55 8.57
CA GLU A 97 -0.92 -35.34 7.36
C GLU A 97 0.41 -35.17 6.60
N ASP A 98 1.26 -36.19 6.69
CA ASP A 98 2.52 -36.27 5.95
C ASP A 98 2.22 -36.62 4.49
N TYR A 99 1.82 -35.60 3.72
CA TYR A 99 1.48 -35.76 2.31
C TYR A 99 2.73 -36.02 1.46
N GLN A 100 2.58 -36.93 0.50
CA GLN A 100 3.59 -37.23 -0.51
C GLN A 100 3.12 -36.76 -1.89
N VAL A 101 4.08 -36.40 -2.76
CA VAL A 101 3.77 -36.05 -4.15
C VAL A 101 2.97 -37.17 -4.80
N GLY A 102 1.80 -36.83 -5.36
CA GLY A 102 0.81 -37.76 -5.90
C GLY A 102 -0.43 -37.95 -5.03
N ASP A 103 -0.37 -37.58 -3.74
CA ASP A 103 -1.54 -37.60 -2.86
C ASP A 103 -2.61 -36.60 -3.31
N THR A 104 -3.86 -36.91 -2.97
CA THR A 104 -5.00 -36.05 -3.33
C THR A 104 -5.73 -35.55 -2.08
N ARG A 105 -6.15 -34.29 -2.12
CA ARG A 105 -6.93 -33.63 -1.06
C ARG A 105 -8.09 -32.85 -1.67
N ASP A 106 -9.23 -32.81 -0.96
CA ASP A 106 -10.35 -31.95 -1.33
C ASP A 106 -10.26 -30.63 -0.55
N PHE A 107 -10.07 -29.52 -1.27
CA PHE A 107 -10.04 -28.17 -0.71
C PHE A 107 -11.42 -27.51 -0.79
N THR A 108 -11.76 -26.66 0.18
CA THR A 108 -12.90 -25.75 0.09
C THR A 108 -12.47 -24.47 -0.62
N THR A 109 -12.98 -24.22 -1.82
CA THR A 109 -12.69 -23.03 -2.64
C THR A 109 -13.92 -22.13 -2.77
N ILE A 110 -13.76 -20.90 -3.30
CA ILE A 110 -14.88 -20.00 -3.61
C ILE A 110 -15.14 -19.94 -5.11
N ASN A 111 -16.40 -20.09 -5.50
CA ASN A 111 -16.88 -19.68 -6.81
C ASN A 111 -17.16 -18.17 -6.80
N MET A 112 -16.36 -17.38 -7.50
CA MET A 112 -16.42 -15.91 -7.48
C MET A 112 -17.66 -15.36 -8.19
N VAL A 113 -18.33 -16.17 -9.03
CA VAL A 113 -19.58 -15.80 -9.70
C VAL A 113 -20.78 -15.90 -8.75
N THR A 114 -20.85 -16.99 -7.99
CA THR A 114 -21.98 -17.28 -7.09
C THR A 114 -21.73 -16.91 -5.63
N ASN A 115 -20.48 -16.60 -5.29
CA ASN A 115 -19.99 -16.39 -3.93
C ASN A 115 -20.28 -17.59 -2.99
N ALA A 116 -20.23 -18.81 -3.54
CA ALA A 116 -20.51 -20.05 -2.82
C ALA A 116 -19.24 -20.88 -2.60
N ASP A 117 -19.19 -21.59 -1.47
CA ASP A 117 -18.18 -22.60 -1.21
C ASP A 117 -18.35 -23.80 -2.16
N GLU A 118 -17.24 -24.29 -2.70
CA GLU A 118 -17.17 -25.49 -3.54
C GLU A 118 -16.07 -26.43 -3.04
N LYS A 119 -16.12 -27.69 -3.48
CA LYS A 119 -15.05 -28.68 -3.25
C LYS A 119 -14.21 -28.85 -4.50
N THR A 120 -12.91 -28.59 -4.37
CA THR A 120 -11.92 -28.70 -5.44
C THR A 120 -10.93 -29.80 -5.06
N LYS A 121 -10.99 -30.92 -5.79
CA LYS A 121 -10.03 -32.02 -5.65
C LYS A 121 -8.71 -31.63 -6.32
N ALA A 122 -7.61 -31.66 -5.57
CA ALA A 122 -6.28 -31.35 -6.06
C ALA A 122 -5.30 -32.49 -5.78
N THR A 123 -4.23 -32.56 -6.57
CA THR A 123 -3.11 -33.50 -6.39
C THR A 123 -1.86 -32.74 -5.99
N LEU A 124 -1.13 -33.22 -4.98
CA LEU A 124 0.17 -32.64 -4.59
C LEU A 124 1.20 -32.92 -5.67
N GLN A 125 1.73 -31.88 -6.31
CA GLN A 125 2.71 -31.99 -7.39
C GLN A 125 4.13 -31.61 -6.98
N TYR A 126 4.27 -30.80 -5.92
CA TYR A 126 5.54 -30.43 -5.33
C TYR A 126 5.43 -30.33 -3.81
N ASP A 127 6.36 -30.97 -3.11
CA ASP A 127 6.49 -30.88 -1.66
C ASP A 127 7.85 -30.25 -1.32
N GLY A 128 7.84 -28.96 -0.99
CA GLY A 128 9.01 -28.17 -0.68
C GLY A 128 9.37 -28.15 0.79
N SER A 129 10.34 -27.29 1.11
CA SER A 129 10.75 -26.95 2.48
C SER A 129 9.80 -25.97 3.16
N LYS A 130 9.14 -25.07 2.41
CA LYS A 130 8.17 -24.10 2.95
C LYS A 130 6.77 -24.25 2.37
N ALA A 131 6.65 -24.67 1.12
CA ALA A 131 5.34 -24.78 0.46
C ALA A 131 5.08 -26.14 -0.20
N GLN A 132 3.81 -26.51 -0.20
CA GLN A 132 3.22 -27.59 -0.98
C GLN A 132 2.41 -27.01 -2.13
N ILE A 133 2.68 -27.45 -3.37
CA ILE A 133 1.92 -27.02 -4.55
C ILE A 133 0.89 -28.08 -4.90
N TRP A 134 -0.36 -27.75 -4.64
CA TRP A 134 -1.53 -28.57 -4.96
C TRP A 134 -2.13 -28.11 -6.28
N VAL A 135 -2.39 -29.05 -7.19
CA VAL A 135 -2.85 -28.74 -8.54
C VAL A 135 -4.19 -29.40 -8.81
N ALA A 136 -5.18 -28.59 -9.20
CA ALA A 136 -6.49 -29.05 -9.68
C ALA A 136 -6.76 -28.73 -11.15
N ASP A 137 -5.77 -28.16 -11.86
CA ASP A 137 -5.81 -27.93 -13.30
C ASP A 137 -4.76 -28.80 -14.00
N SER A 138 -5.21 -29.69 -14.89
CA SER A 138 -4.34 -30.62 -15.62
C SER A 138 -3.38 -29.94 -16.59
N ARG A 139 -3.57 -28.64 -16.90
CA ARG A 139 -2.63 -27.84 -17.70
C ARG A 139 -1.32 -27.53 -16.95
N VAL A 140 -1.35 -27.56 -15.62
CA VAL A 140 -0.18 -27.38 -14.76
C VAL A 140 0.50 -28.74 -14.56
N THR A 141 1.59 -28.97 -15.27
CA THR A 141 2.38 -30.21 -15.13
C THR A 141 3.17 -30.21 -13.82
N LYS A 142 3.73 -31.38 -13.47
CA LYS A 142 4.63 -31.51 -12.32
C LYS A 142 5.81 -30.54 -12.40
N GLU A 143 6.43 -30.40 -13.57
CA GLU A 143 7.57 -29.50 -13.78
C GLU A 143 7.19 -28.04 -13.53
N LYS A 144 5.99 -27.63 -13.93
CA LYS A 144 5.44 -26.29 -13.67
C LYS A 144 5.15 -26.07 -12.19
N ALA A 145 4.58 -27.06 -11.51
CA ALA A 145 4.37 -27.00 -10.07
C ALA A 145 5.71 -26.94 -9.31
N GLU A 146 6.72 -27.70 -9.72
CA GLU A 146 8.08 -27.60 -9.17
C GLU A 146 8.68 -26.20 -9.39
N GLN A 147 8.43 -25.58 -10.55
CA GLN A 147 8.91 -24.24 -10.84
C GLN A 147 8.26 -23.19 -9.93
N ILE A 148 6.95 -23.31 -9.67
CA ILE A 148 6.23 -22.45 -8.70
C ILE A 148 6.80 -22.65 -7.29
N GLY A 149 6.89 -23.91 -6.85
CA GLY A 149 7.30 -24.23 -5.48
C GLY A 149 8.75 -23.87 -5.17
N LYS A 150 9.68 -24.12 -6.11
CA LYS A 150 11.09 -23.71 -5.96
C LYS A 150 11.23 -22.19 -5.88
N GLU A 151 10.51 -21.45 -6.72
CA GLU A 151 10.53 -19.99 -6.67
C GLU A 151 9.97 -19.45 -5.34
N PHE A 152 8.89 -20.08 -4.85
CA PHE A 152 8.31 -19.71 -3.58
C PHE A 152 9.28 -19.93 -2.42
N ASP A 153 9.82 -21.14 -2.29
CA ASP A 153 10.73 -21.54 -1.21
C ASP A 153 12.02 -20.70 -1.19
N GLN A 154 12.59 -20.43 -2.36
CA GLN A 154 13.93 -19.84 -2.49
C GLN A 154 13.91 -18.32 -2.51
N ASN A 155 12.85 -17.71 -3.05
CA ASN A 155 12.81 -16.27 -3.34
C ASN A 155 11.62 -15.57 -2.69
N ILE A 156 10.39 -15.94 -3.03
CA ILE A 156 9.18 -15.18 -2.61
C ILE A 156 8.97 -15.27 -1.10
N GLY A 157 8.95 -16.48 -0.54
CA GLY A 157 8.73 -16.72 0.88
C GLY A 157 9.73 -15.96 1.77
N PRO A 158 11.04 -16.15 1.59
CA PRO A 158 12.06 -15.42 2.36
C PRO A 158 11.97 -13.89 2.28
N VAL A 159 11.60 -13.34 1.12
CA VAL A 159 11.46 -11.87 0.95
C VAL A 159 10.26 -11.34 1.73
N VAL A 160 9.11 -12.00 1.64
CA VAL A 160 7.91 -11.60 2.38
C VAL A 160 8.13 -11.74 3.90
N GLU A 161 8.74 -12.84 4.35
CA GLU A 161 9.04 -13.05 5.78
C GLU A 161 10.00 -12.01 6.37
N LYS A 162 10.97 -11.56 5.54
CA LYS A 162 11.96 -10.58 5.95
C LYS A 162 11.34 -9.21 6.24
N TYR A 163 10.49 -8.72 5.33
CA TYR A 163 9.98 -7.35 5.37
C TYR A 163 8.55 -7.21 5.90
N PHE A 164 7.84 -8.31 6.13
CA PHE A 164 6.48 -8.28 6.68
C PHE A 164 6.37 -9.11 7.95
N SER A 165 6.15 -10.43 7.83
CA SER A 165 5.99 -11.34 8.98
C SER A 165 6.10 -12.79 8.52
N THR A 166 6.18 -13.73 9.45
CA THR A 166 6.06 -15.16 9.19
C THR A 166 4.60 -15.62 9.18
N PRO A 167 4.28 -16.73 8.50
CA PRO A 167 2.96 -17.34 8.56
C PRO A 167 2.73 -17.97 9.94
N SER A 168 1.48 -18.39 10.19
CA SER A 168 1.19 -19.33 11.26
C SER A 168 1.61 -20.76 10.85
N ASP A 169 1.40 -21.71 11.75
CA ASP A 169 1.51 -23.15 11.46
C ASP A 169 0.41 -23.86 12.27
N ILE A 170 -0.84 -23.68 11.84
CA ILE A 170 -2.02 -24.11 12.62
C ILE A 170 -2.23 -25.62 12.56
N ASP A 171 -1.86 -26.26 11.45
CA ASP A 171 -1.95 -27.70 11.24
C ASP A 171 -0.66 -28.45 11.67
N LYS A 172 0.41 -27.71 11.98
CA LYS A 172 1.69 -28.18 12.52
C LYS A 172 2.48 -29.07 11.55
N ASN A 173 2.33 -28.86 10.25
CA ASN A 173 3.17 -29.51 9.24
C ASN A 173 4.40 -28.67 8.84
N GLY A 174 4.49 -27.41 9.31
CA GLY A 174 5.60 -26.50 9.03
C GLY A 174 5.65 -25.98 7.60
N LYS A 175 4.57 -26.14 6.82
CA LYS A 175 4.47 -25.77 5.41
C LYS A 175 3.17 -25.04 5.15
N ILE A 176 3.12 -24.31 4.05
CA ILE A 176 1.89 -23.72 3.53
C ILE A 176 1.42 -24.46 2.28
N ASN A 177 0.12 -24.41 2.02
CA ASN A 177 -0.53 -24.98 0.84
C ASN A 177 -0.80 -23.87 -0.19
N ILE A 178 -0.28 -24.04 -1.40
CA ILE A 178 -0.60 -23.19 -2.54
C ILE A 178 -1.46 -24.01 -3.50
N LEU A 179 -2.76 -23.70 -3.55
CA LEU A 179 -3.70 -24.38 -4.46
C LEU A 179 -3.75 -23.65 -5.80
N VAL A 180 -3.30 -24.34 -6.85
CA VAL A 180 -3.25 -23.85 -8.23
C VAL A 180 -4.40 -24.48 -9.03
N PHE A 181 -5.34 -23.65 -9.48
CA PHE A 181 -6.51 -24.10 -10.23
C PHE A 181 -7.09 -22.99 -11.12
N ASP A 182 -8.05 -23.33 -11.96
CA ASP A 182 -8.81 -22.34 -12.75
C ASP A 182 -9.88 -21.72 -11.84
N ILE A 183 -9.64 -20.49 -11.38
CA ILE A 183 -10.54 -19.83 -10.44
C ILE A 183 -11.85 -19.53 -11.18
N LYS A 184 -12.95 -20.06 -10.65
CA LYS A 184 -14.28 -19.83 -11.25
C LYS A 184 -14.72 -18.39 -11.04
N ASP A 185 -14.51 -17.55 -12.05
CA ASP A 185 -14.92 -16.15 -12.09
C ASP A 185 -15.71 -15.81 -13.36
N ASP A 186 -15.96 -14.52 -13.59
CA ASP A 186 -16.70 -14.02 -14.75
C ASP A 186 -15.77 -13.45 -15.85
N PHE A 187 -14.53 -13.94 -15.95
CA PHE A 187 -13.54 -13.48 -16.94
C PHE A 187 -14.06 -13.54 -18.36
N GLU A 188 -14.67 -14.65 -18.77
CA GLU A 188 -15.23 -14.82 -20.13
C GLU A 188 -16.33 -13.80 -20.46
N LYS A 189 -17.04 -13.28 -19.46
CA LYS A 189 -18.14 -12.32 -19.66
C LYS A 189 -17.68 -10.87 -19.54
N THR A 190 -16.70 -10.60 -18.66
CA THR A 190 -16.36 -9.24 -18.23
C THR A 190 -14.96 -8.81 -18.63
N GLY A 191 -14.09 -9.75 -19.00
CA GLY A 191 -12.65 -9.54 -19.18
C GLY A 191 -11.89 -9.36 -17.86
N SER A 192 -12.57 -9.31 -16.71
CA SER A 192 -11.94 -9.18 -15.39
C SER A 192 -11.89 -10.52 -14.67
N TYR A 193 -10.79 -10.78 -13.96
CA TYR A 193 -10.53 -12.07 -13.33
C TYR A 193 -9.87 -11.91 -11.96
N VAL A 194 -9.97 -12.95 -11.12
CA VAL A 194 -9.25 -13.00 -9.83
C VAL A 194 -7.94 -13.77 -10.02
N GLY A 195 -6.79 -13.11 -9.83
CA GLY A 195 -5.48 -13.73 -10.10
C GLY A 195 -4.98 -14.68 -9.01
N GLY A 196 -5.53 -14.52 -7.81
CA GLY A 196 -5.23 -15.27 -6.61
C GLY A 196 -6.12 -14.77 -5.49
N TYR A 197 -6.15 -15.51 -4.37
CA TYR A 197 -6.74 -15.00 -3.15
C TYR A 197 -6.18 -15.72 -1.92
N PHE A 198 -6.23 -15.04 -0.77
CA PHE A 198 -6.14 -15.63 0.56
C PHE A 198 -7.49 -15.48 1.27
N HIS A 199 -7.99 -16.56 1.87
CA HIS A 199 -9.23 -16.49 2.67
C HIS A 199 -8.93 -16.69 4.16
N PRO A 200 -9.12 -15.66 5.02
CA PRO A 200 -8.82 -15.73 6.46
C PRO A 200 -9.42 -16.90 7.23
N ARG A 201 -10.62 -17.35 6.84
CA ARG A 201 -11.30 -18.52 7.42
C ARG A 201 -10.44 -19.77 7.46
N ASP A 202 -9.52 -19.95 6.50
CA ASP A 202 -8.73 -21.18 6.39
C ASP A 202 -7.76 -21.34 7.57
N LEU A 203 -7.47 -20.24 8.26
CA LEU A 203 -6.71 -20.22 9.50
C LEU A 203 -7.57 -20.29 10.78
N LEU A 204 -8.88 -20.50 10.64
CA LEU A 204 -9.86 -20.51 11.72
C LEU A 204 -10.66 -21.81 11.72
N MET A 205 -11.00 -22.31 12.91
CA MET A 205 -11.87 -23.50 13.04
C MET A 205 -13.33 -23.12 12.85
N MET A 206 -13.78 -23.08 11.59
CA MET A 206 -15.14 -22.71 11.22
C MET A 206 -15.62 -23.40 9.95
N ASN A 207 -16.92 -23.33 9.67
CA ASN A 207 -17.49 -23.93 8.46
C ASN A 207 -16.86 -23.34 7.20
N GLY A 208 -16.55 -24.20 6.22
CA GLY A 208 -15.91 -23.81 4.97
C GLY A 208 -14.39 -23.60 5.05
N SER A 209 -13.80 -23.73 6.24
CA SER A 209 -12.35 -23.63 6.43
C SER A 209 -11.60 -24.87 5.93
N ASN A 210 -10.41 -24.66 5.37
CA ASN A 210 -9.43 -25.71 5.09
C ASN A 210 -8.54 -26.05 6.30
N MET A 211 -8.66 -25.32 7.42
CA MET A 211 -7.92 -25.53 8.67
C MET A 211 -6.41 -25.73 8.45
N SER A 212 -5.83 -24.92 7.56
CA SER A 212 -4.41 -24.94 7.21
C SER A 212 -4.01 -23.63 6.56
N GLU A 213 -2.72 -23.30 6.56
CA GLU A 213 -2.14 -22.19 5.81
C GLU A 213 -2.34 -22.39 4.31
N THR A 214 -3.49 -21.98 3.77
CA THR A 214 -3.83 -22.13 2.35
C THR A 214 -4.05 -20.78 1.68
N PHE A 215 -3.44 -20.58 0.52
CA PHE A 215 -3.84 -19.54 -0.43
C PHE A 215 -3.89 -20.10 -1.85
N TYR A 216 -4.50 -19.33 -2.75
CA TYR A 216 -5.03 -19.83 -4.02
C TYR A 216 -4.49 -19.02 -5.18
N MET A 217 -4.14 -19.70 -6.26
CA MET A 217 -3.58 -19.11 -7.47
C MET A 217 -4.39 -19.50 -8.69
N ASP A 218 -4.74 -18.49 -9.49
CA ASP A 218 -5.41 -18.71 -10.75
C ASP A 218 -4.44 -19.22 -11.83
N THR A 219 -4.96 -20.11 -12.67
CA THR A 219 -4.30 -20.59 -13.87
C THR A 219 -4.74 -19.82 -15.10
N PHE A 220 -6.04 -19.55 -15.26
CA PHE A 220 -6.59 -18.90 -16.45
C PHE A 220 -7.48 -17.72 -16.09
N PRO A 221 -7.15 -16.51 -16.58
CA PRO A 221 -6.14 -16.21 -17.59
C PRO A 221 -4.72 -15.93 -17.05
N SER A 222 -4.47 -16.08 -15.74
CA SER A 222 -3.24 -15.56 -15.09
C SER A 222 -1.93 -16.10 -15.67
N MET A 223 -1.88 -17.37 -16.04
CA MET A 223 -0.69 -18.01 -16.62
C MET A 223 -0.67 -17.96 -18.16
N GLY A 224 -1.60 -17.22 -18.78
CA GLY A 224 -1.68 -17.03 -20.22
C GLY A 224 -2.97 -17.57 -20.85
N LYS A 225 -3.40 -16.90 -21.92
CA LYS A 225 -4.64 -17.23 -22.64
C LYS A 225 -4.42 -18.07 -23.89
N ASN A 226 -3.26 -17.89 -24.51
CA ASN A 226 -2.90 -18.45 -25.80
C ASN A 226 -1.51 -19.07 -25.69
N GLY A 227 -1.33 -20.26 -26.26
CA GLY A 227 -0.04 -20.95 -26.31
C GLY A 227 0.30 -21.67 -25.00
N GLU A 228 1.60 -21.82 -24.74
CA GLU A 228 2.09 -22.52 -23.56
C GLU A 228 1.85 -21.69 -22.29
N MET A 229 1.28 -22.34 -21.27
CA MET A 229 1.10 -21.76 -19.95
C MET A 229 2.45 -21.39 -19.32
N ASP A 230 2.55 -20.14 -18.87
CA ASP A 230 3.73 -19.53 -18.26
C ASP A 230 3.44 -19.19 -16.79
N VAL A 231 3.97 -20.02 -15.89
CA VAL A 231 3.77 -19.88 -14.45
C VAL A 231 4.50 -18.70 -13.84
N THR A 232 5.48 -18.10 -14.54
CA THR A 232 6.23 -16.96 -14.00
C THR A 232 5.35 -15.71 -13.85
N LYS A 233 4.24 -15.66 -14.60
CA LYS A 233 3.27 -14.55 -14.57
C LYS A 233 2.52 -14.41 -13.26
N ILE A 234 2.45 -15.47 -12.46
CA ILE A 234 1.78 -15.44 -11.15
C ILE A 234 2.72 -15.09 -10.00
N TYR A 235 4.02 -14.93 -10.22
CA TYR A 235 4.99 -14.79 -9.13
C TYR A 235 4.81 -13.53 -8.27
N THR A 236 4.44 -12.41 -8.88
CA THR A 236 4.09 -11.21 -8.09
C THR A 236 2.81 -11.46 -7.29
N THR A 237 1.79 -12.09 -7.89
CA THR A 237 0.55 -12.46 -7.19
C THR A 237 0.81 -13.45 -6.05
N LEU A 238 1.77 -14.39 -6.18
CA LEU A 238 2.18 -15.26 -5.07
C LEU A 238 2.71 -14.44 -3.88
N ALA A 239 3.54 -13.43 -4.14
CA ALA A 239 4.03 -12.53 -3.09
C ALA A 239 2.90 -11.72 -2.43
N HIS A 240 1.92 -11.30 -3.23
CA HIS A 240 0.73 -10.57 -2.80
C HIS A 240 -0.12 -11.43 -1.84
N GLU A 241 -0.54 -12.62 -2.26
CA GLU A 241 -1.39 -13.49 -1.44
C GLU A 241 -0.68 -14.00 -0.19
N TYR A 242 0.62 -14.27 -0.30
CA TYR A 242 1.41 -14.66 0.86
C TYR A 242 1.55 -13.51 1.87
N GLN A 243 1.66 -12.25 1.39
CA GLN A 243 1.63 -11.09 2.27
C GLN A 243 0.33 -11.05 3.07
N HIS A 244 -0.84 -11.25 2.44
CA HIS A 244 -2.11 -11.26 3.14
C HIS A 244 -2.16 -12.34 4.24
N MET A 245 -1.64 -13.53 3.96
CA MET A 245 -1.57 -14.61 4.95
C MET A 245 -0.70 -14.23 6.17
N VAL A 246 0.51 -13.73 5.95
CA VAL A 246 1.41 -13.37 7.07
C VAL A 246 0.91 -12.13 7.82
N ASN A 247 0.26 -11.20 7.12
CA ASN A 247 -0.42 -10.05 7.70
C ASN A 247 -1.55 -10.49 8.62
N PHE A 248 -2.41 -11.40 8.16
CA PHE A 248 -3.49 -11.94 8.98
C PHE A 248 -2.95 -12.68 10.21
N ASN A 249 -1.94 -13.53 10.05
CA ASN A 249 -1.30 -14.20 11.19
C ASN A 249 -0.84 -13.18 12.24
N ARG A 250 -0.09 -12.15 11.82
CA ARG A 250 0.43 -11.16 12.74
C ARG A 250 -0.69 -10.38 13.42
N ASN A 251 -1.53 -9.71 12.65
CA ASN A 251 -2.54 -8.79 13.17
C ASN A 251 -3.64 -9.47 13.97
N ILE A 252 -4.03 -10.68 13.58
CA ILE A 252 -5.23 -11.34 14.13
C ILE A 252 -4.86 -12.49 15.06
N LEU A 253 -3.93 -13.37 14.67
CA LEU A 253 -3.61 -14.56 15.45
C LEU A 253 -2.58 -14.29 16.55
N VAL A 254 -1.54 -13.49 16.29
CA VAL A 254 -0.50 -13.16 17.27
C VAL A 254 -0.96 -11.99 18.14
N GLU A 255 -1.29 -10.89 17.48
CA GLU A 255 -1.57 -9.61 18.13
C GLU A 255 -3.01 -9.46 18.65
N LYS A 256 -3.85 -10.49 18.41
CA LYS A 256 -5.24 -10.59 18.89
C LYS A 256 -6.08 -9.36 18.56
N GLY A 257 -5.90 -8.82 17.35
CA GLY A 257 -6.69 -7.73 16.81
C GLY A 257 -8.19 -7.96 16.89
N ASP A 258 -8.97 -6.87 16.91
CA ASP A 258 -10.43 -6.98 16.89
C ASP A 258 -10.90 -7.47 15.51
N PHE A 259 -11.86 -8.38 15.51
CA PHE A 259 -12.41 -9.00 14.30
C PHE A 259 -13.49 -8.14 13.64
N ILE A 260 -13.94 -7.08 14.32
CA ILE A 260 -14.95 -6.15 13.78
C ILE A 260 -14.31 -5.06 12.93
N ASP A 261 -13.10 -4.60 13.28
CA ASP A 261 -12.41 -3.49 12.61
C ASP A 261 -11.01 -3.83 12.08
N GLY A 262 -10.52 -5.07 12.28
CA GLY A 262 -9.13 -5.43 12.01
C GLY A 262 -8.15 -4.62 12.89
N LYS A 263 -6.88 -5.03 12.95
CA LYS A 263 -5.82 -4.10 13.43
C LYS A 263 -5.38 -3.15 12.31
N MET A 264 -5.44 -3.62 11.08
CA MET A 264 -5.02 -2.89 9.88
C MET A 264 -6.18 -2.77 8.90
N ASP A 265 -6.44 -1.54 8.48
CA ASP A 265 -7.47 -1.24 7.48
C ASP A 265 -7.09 -1.80 6.10
N THR A 266 -8.11 -2.14 5.29
CA THR A 266 -7.94 -2.71 3.94
C THR A 266 -6.98 -1.91 3.07
N TRP A 267 -7.07 -0.58 3.07
CA TRP A 267 -6.20 0.26 2.25
C TRP A 267 -4.71 0.09 2.59
N LEU A 268 -4.36 -0.09 3.87
CA LEU A 268 -2.99 -0.29 4.30
C LEU A 268 -2.55 -1.75 4.09
N ASN A 269 -3.46 -2.71 4.29
CA ASN A 269 -3.23 -4.11 3.95
C ASN A 269 -2.84 -4.24 2.46
N GLU A 270 -3.61 -3.62 1.55
CA GLU A 270 -3.31 -3.60 0.13
C GLU A 270 -2.03 -2.86 -0.22
N ALA A 271 -1.75 -1.75 0.47
CA ALA A 271 -0.48 -1.05 0.30
C ALA A 271 0.70 -1.99 0.58
N PHE A 272 0.58 -2.87 1.58
CA PHE A 272 1.63 -3.80 1.97
C PHE A 272 1.71 -5.00 1.02
N SER A 273 0.57 -5.56 0.58
CA SER A 273 0.55 -6.61 -0.46
C SER A 273 1.18 -6.15 -1.78
N MET A 274 0.85 -4.95 -2.25
CA MET A 274 1.48 -4.42 -3.46
C MET A 274 2.94 -3.96 -3.23
N ALA A 275 3.31 -3.62 -1.99
CA ALA A 275 4.72 -3.44 -1.65
C ALA A 275 5.48 -4.76 -1.74
N SER A 276 4.90 -5.89 -1.30
CA SER A 276 5.55 -7.21 -1.41
C SER A 276 5.82 -7.59 -2.86
N GLU A 277 4.89 -7.29 -3.78
CA GLU A 277 5.07 -7.48 -5.22
C GLU A 277 6.29 -6.71 -5.76
N GLN A 278 6.43 -5.43 -5.39
CA GLN A 278 7.54 -4.60 -5.83
C GLN A 278 8.86 -5.02 -5.17
N ILE A 279 8.87 -5.37 -3.89
CA ILE A 279 10.09 -5.83 -3.20
C ILE A 279 10.60 -7.13 -3.86
N TYR A 280 9.68 -8.05 -4.17
CA TYR A 280 10.01 -9.30 -4.85
C TYR A 280 10.52 -9.05 -6.29
N SER A 281 9.73 -8.35 -7.10
CA SER A 281 10.06 -8.12 -8.53
C SER A 281 11.18 -7.12 -8.75
N LYS A 282 11.46 -6.27 -7.74
CA LYS A 282 12.36 -5.11 -7.80
C LYS A 282 11.97 -4.10 -8.88
N GLN A 283 10.69 -4.09 -9.26
CA GLN A 283 10.16 -3.21 -10.29
C GLN A 283 8.91 -2.49 -9.78
N PRO A 284 8.71 -1.21 -10.15
CA PRO A 284 7.45 -0.51 -9.90
C PRO A 284 6.27 -1.24 -10.54
N LEU A 285 5.11 -1.20 -9.87
CA LEU A 285 3.86 -1.73 -10.40
C LEU A 285 3.27 -0.73 -11.41
N THR A 286 3.80 -0.73 -12.63
CA THR A 286 3.46 0.24 -13.68
C THR A 286 1.96 0.34 -13.94
N LYS A 287 1.23 -0.79 -13.92
CA LYS A 287 -0.23 -0.81 -14.09
C LYS A 287 -0.97 0.03 -13.05
N ARG A 288 -0.49 0.10 -11.81
CA ARG A 288 -1.09 0.94 -10.74
C ARG A 288 -0.83 2.42 -10.99
N ILE A 289 0.36 2.76 -11.49
CA ILE A 289 0.72 4.14 -11.83
C ILE A 289 -0.06 4.60 -13.06
N GLU A 290 -0.14 3.76 -14.10
CA GLU A 290 -0.97 4.01 -15.29
C GLU A 290 -2.44 4.21 -14.93
N TYR A 291 -2.96 3.41 -13.98
CA TYR A 291 -4.35 3.57 -13.51
C TYR A 291 -4.55 4.87 -12.74
N PHE A 292 -3.63 5.24 -11.84
CA PHE A 292 -3.64 6.53 -11.16
C PHE A 292 -3.70 7.69 -12.16
N ASN A 293 -2.86 7.66 -13.19
CA ASN A 293 -2.75 8.73 -14.20
C ASN A 293 -4.01 8.94 -15.04
N LYS A 294 -4.87 7.93 -15.16
CA LYS A 294 -6.10 7.97 -15.99
C LYS A 294 -7.40 7.99 -15.19
N SER A 295 -7.33 7.87 -13.85
CA SER A 295 -8.52 7.72 -13.03
C SER A 295 -9.22 9.06 -12.81
N GLU A 296 -10.39 9.22 -13.44
CA GLU A 296 -11.30 10.32 -13.14
C GLU A 296 -11.81 10.26 -11.69
N SER A 297 -11.94 9.06 -11.09
CA SER A 297 -12.36 8.96 -9.69
C SER A 297 -11.34 9.59 -8.75
N ILE A 298 -10.05 9.30 -8.96
CA ILE A 298 -8.95 9.91 -8.20
C ILE A 298 -8.89 11.41 -8.46
N ALA A 299 -8.99 11.84 -9.71
CA ALA A 299 -9.00 13.26 -10.09
C ALA A 299 -10.13 14.04 -9.38
N ASN A 300 -11.26 13.38 -9.11
CA ASN A 300 -12.44 13.96 -8.46
C ASN A 300 -12.50 13.73 -6.95
N GLY A 301 -11.39 13.37 -6.29
CA GLY A 301 -11.32 13.36 -4.82
C GLY A 301 -11.44 11.99 -4.16
N HIS A 302 -11.11 10.90 -4.85
CA HIS A 302 -11.11 9.54 -4.26
C HIS A 302 -10.30 9.49 -2.95
N SER A 303 -10.91 8.94 -1.90
CA SER A 303 -10.30 8.81 -0.57
C SER A 303 -9.23 7.72 -0.57
N LEU A 304 -8.10 7.97 0.09
CA LEU A 304 -7.11 6.91 0.34
C LEU A 304 -7.60 5.90 1.39
N ILE A 305 -8.29 6.37 2.43
CA ILE A 305 -8.58 5.56 3.63
C ILE A 305 -10.00 5.00 3.69
N LYS A 306 -10.92 5.52 2.87
CA LYS A 306 -12.29 5.00 2.75
C LYS A 306 -12.39 4.10 1.53
N TRP A 307 -12.18 2.81 1.77
CA TRP A 307 -12.23 1.79 0.73
C TRP A 307 -13.61 1.75 0.05
N GLN A 308 -13.64 2.00 -1.26
CA GLN A 308 -14.89 2.02 -2.04
C GLN A 308 -15.03 0.75 -2.88
N ASN A 309 -15.97 -0.11 -2.51
CA ASN A 309 -16.30 -1.34 -3.25
C ASN A 309 -17.19 -1.10 -4.47
N ASN A 310 -17.87 0.05 -4.54
CA ASN A 310 -18.78 0.38 -5.63
C ASN A 310 -18.06 1.27 -6.64
N ASN A 311 -18.20 0.94 -7.93
CA ASN A 311 -17.69 1.69 -9.10
C ASN A 311 -16.21 1.44 -9.42
N ASP A 312 -15.30 2.24 -8.87
CA ASP A 312 -13.88 2.25 -9.24
C ASP A 312 -13.01 1.70 -8.09
N VAL A 313 -13.02 0.38 -7.98
CA VAL A 313 -12.22 -0.35 -7.00
C VAL A 313 -10.72 -0.19 -7.24
N LEU A 314 -10.30 -0.08 -8.51
CA LEU A 314 -8.89 -0.01 -8.91
C LEU A 314 -8.21 1.30 -8.49
N SER A 315 -8.99 2.37 -8.30
CA SER A 315 -8.51 3.61 -7.69
C SER A 315 -8.02 3.41 -6.25
N ASN A 316 -8.69 2.58 -5.45
CA ASN A 316 -8.22 2.28 -4.09
C ASN A 316 -6.84 1.60 -4.12
N TYR A 317 -6.67 0.59 -4.97
CA TYR A 317 -5.39 -0.12 -5.10
C TYR A 317 -4.28 0.81 -5.59
N SER A 318 -4.57 1.67 -6.56
CA SER A 318 -3.57 2.59 -7.12
C SER A 318 -3.06 3.59 -6.07
N LEU A 319 -3.96 4.17 -5.28
CA LEU A 319 -3.59 5.06 -4.18
C LEU A 319 -2.86 4.31 -3.06
N SER A 320 -3.32 3.11 -2.70
CA SER A 320 -2.71 2.28 -1.65
C SER A 320 -1.28 1.89 -2.00
N TYR A 321 -1.04 1.43 -3.23
CA TYR A 321 0.31 1.13 -3.72
C TYR A 321 1.22 2.35 -3.64
N LEU A 322 0.80 3.49 -4.20
CA LEU A 322 1.59 4.71 -4.20
C LEU A 322 1.87 5.20 -2.77
N PHE A 323 0.92 5.07 -1.85
CA PHE A 323 1.15 5.39 -0.44
C PHE A 323 2.18 4.45 0.20
N GLY A 324 2.09 3.15 -0.01
CA GLY A 324 3.06 2.19 0.53
C GLY A 324 4.49 2.48 0.03
N GLN A 325 4.63 2.86 -1.24
CA GLN A 325 5.92 3.27 -1.80
C GLN A 325 6.40 4.62 -1.26
N TYR A 326 5.50 5.59 -1.07
CA TYR A 326 5.84 6.85 -0.42
C TYR A 326 6.30 6.63 1.03
N LEU A 327 5.60 5.77 1.79
CA LEU A 327 5.95 5.42 3.16
C LEU A 327 7.39 4.91 3.28
N ARG A 328 7.74 3.87 2.52
CA ARG A 328 9.08 3.28 2.58
C ARG A 328 10.17 4.15 1.96
N THR A 329 9.84 5.10 1.08
CA THR A 329 10.84 6.08 0.57
C THR A 329 11.09 7.20 1.58
N GLN A 330 10.11 7.56 2.41
CA GLN A 330 10.32 8.57 3.46
C GLN A 330 10.98 8.03 4.71
N ALA A 331 10.76 6.75 5.03
CA ALA A 331 11.33 6.11 6.22
C ALA A 331 12.83 5.83 6.05
N ASP A 332 13.64 6.18 7.05
CA ASP A 332 15.09 5.95 7.04
C ASP A 332 15.52 4.47 7.09
N ASN A 333 14.58 3.57 7.43
CA ASN A 333 14.76 2.11 7.44
C ASN A 333 14.17 1.42 6.19
N GLY A 334 13.68 2.18 5.20
CA GLY A 334 13.23 1.65 3.91
C GLY A 334 12.10 0.61 4.05
N ASP A 335 12.20 -0.50 3.32
CA ASP A 335 11.21 -1.59 3.34
C ASP A 335 11.02 -2.24 4.72
N ALA A 336 11.96 -2.07 5.66
CA ALA A 336 11.82 -2.60 7.01
C ALA A 336 10.66 -1.95 7.80
N ILE A 337 10.21 -0.75 7.38
CA ILE A 337 9.09 -0.04 7.98
C ILE A 337 7.79 -0.88 7.99
N PHE A 338 7.59 -1.72 6.98
CA PHE A 338 6.38 -2.53 6.85
C PHE A 338 6.27 -3.55 7.98
N LYS A 339 7.38 -4.25 8.29
CA LYS A 339 7.46 -5.19 9.41
C LYS A 339 7.23 -4.49 10.74
N GLU A 340 7.86 -3.34 10.94
CA GLU A 340 7.68 -2.59 12.20
C GLU A 340 6.23 -2.17 12.43
N ILE A 341 5.54 -1.71 11.39
CA ILE A 341 4.11 -1.35 11.47
C ILE A 341 3.25 -2.59 11.77
N LEU A 342 3.55 -3.74 11.15
CA LEU A 342 2.86 -5.00 11.45
C LEU A 342 3.09 -5.50 12.87
N GLU A 343 4.26 -5.21 13.44
CA GLU A 343 4.63 -5.67 14.76
C GLU A 343 4.09 -4.78 15.89
N ASP A 344 3.72 -3.53 15.60
CA ASP A 344 3.11 -2.59 16.54
C ASP A 344 1.66 -3.00 16.91
N GLN A 345 1.28 -2.75 18.17
CA GLN A 345 0.03 -3.24 18.73
C GLN A 345 -1.15 -2.28 18.58
N GLY A 346 -0.93 -1.06 18.11
CA GLY A 346 -1.94 -0.02 17.93
C GLY A 346 -2.91 -0.28 16.77
N THR A 347 -3.80 0.67 16.56
CA THR A 347 -4.65 0.77 15.36
C THR A 347 -3.84 1.18 14.12
N THR A 348 -4.43 1.10 12.92
CA THR A 348 -3.81 1.57 11.67
C THR A 348 -3.17 2.96 11.80
N ILE A 349 -3.87 3.93 12.39
CA ILE A 349 -3.37 5.31 12.50
C ILE A 349 -2.31 5.44 13.59
N GLU A 350 -2.47 4.76 14.73
CA GLU A 350 -1.48 4.78 15.81
C GLU A 350 -0.16 4.14 15.39
N THR A 351 -0.21 2.98 14.72
CA THR A 351 0.96 2.25 14.22
C THR A 351 1.71 3.07 13.16
N LEU A 352 0.99 3.71 12.23
CA LEU A 352 1.57 4.66 11.29
C LEU A 352 2.19 5.87 12.01
N GLN A 353 1.52 6.44 13.00
CA GLN A 353 2.02 7.57 13.76
C GLN A 353 3.34 7.23 14.48
N ASN A 354 3.41 6.06 15.10
CA ASN A 354 4.62 5.56 15.76
C ASN A 354 5.76 5.38 14.77
N ALA A 355 5.48 4.76 13.61
CA ALA A 355 6.46 4.54 12.55
C ALA A 355 6.97 5.86 11.95
N ILE A 356 6.09 6.83 11.70
CA ILE A 356 6.45 8.17 11.20
C ILE A 356 7.35 8.91 12.21
N HIS A 357 6.97 8.91 13.49
CA HIS A 357 7.76 9.55 14.53
C HIS A 357 9.17 8.95 14.65
N LYS A 358 9.28 7.64 14.48
CA LYS A 358 10.55 6.92 14.61
C LYS A 358 11.45 7.07 13.39
N HIS A 359 10.90 7.02 12.17
CA HIS A 359 11.68 6.83 10.94
C HIS A 359 11.60 7.99 9.94
N VAL A 360 10.72 8.98 10.15
CA VAL A 360 10.53 10.10 9.23
C VAL A 360 10.78 11.43 9.94
N SER A 361 10.05 11.70 11.01
CA SER A 361 10.19 12.93 11.80
C SER A 361 9.48 12.79 13.15
N PRO A 362 10.15 13.09 14.28
CA PRO A 362 9.60 12.89 15.63
C PRO A 362 8.41 13.79 15.98
N THR A 363 8.07 14.75 15.12
CA THR A 363 6.98 15.72 15.34
C THR A 363 5.92 15.72 14.23
N MET A 364 6.09 14.89 13.19
CA MET A 364 5.17 14.87 12.06
C MET A 364 3.93 14.02 12.37
N SER A 365 2.75 14.63 12.27
CA SER A 365 1.49 13.90 12.39
C SER A 365 1.20 13.06 11.14
N VAL A 366 0.36 12.03 11.28
CA VAL A 366 -0.18 11.25 10.15
C VAL A 366 -0.88 12.16 9.13
N ASP A 367 -1.70 13.11 9.58
CA ASP A 367 -2.39 14.09 8.71
C ASP A 367 -1.41 14.89 7.83
N GLN A 368 -0.31 15.36 8.43
CA GLN A 368 0.74 16.08 7.70
C GLN A 368 1.48 15.16 6.75
N PHE A 369 1.81 13.94 7.19
CA PHE A 369 2.49 12.95 6.35
C PHE A 369 1.66 12.58 5.12
N MET A 370 0.37 12.35 5.29
CA MET A 370 -0.55 12.05 4.17
C MET A 370 -0.80 13.28 3.27
N THR A 371 -0.79 14.50 3.82
CA THR A 371 -0.79 15.72 2.99
C THR A 371 0.47 15.81 2.14
N ASN A 372 1.65 15.55 2.73
CA ASN A 372 2.92 15.51 2.00
C ASN A 372 2.89 14.45 0.89
N PHE A 373 2.31 13.27 1.15
CA PHE A 373 2.06 12.25 0.12
C PHE A 373 1.27 12.81 -1.06
N ARG A 374 0.17 13.53 -0.82
CA ARG A 374 -0.64 14.14 -1.89
C ARG A 374 0.15 15.16 -2.72
N VAL A 375 1.01 15.94 -2.07
CA VAL A 375 1.93 16.87 -2.75
C VAL A 375 3.00 16.13 -3.54
N ALA A 376 3.54 15.03 -2.98
CA ALA A 376 4.58 14.21 -3.60
C ALA A 376 4.13 13.56 -4.93
N LEU A 377 2.83 13.24 -5.04
CA LEU A 377 2.23 12.75 -6.28
C LEU A 377 2.26 13.78 -7.43
N VAL A 378 2.41 15.08 -7.12
CA VAL A 378 2.49 16.15 -8.12
C VAL A 378 3.94 16.60 -8.32
N LYS A 379 4.61 16.99 -7.23
CA LYS A 379 5.94 17.61 -7.27
C LYS A 379 7.04 16.63 -7.67
N LYS A 380 7.00 15.41 -7.12
CA LYS A 380 8.01 14.35 -7.36
C LYS A 380 9.44 14.87 -7.13
N ASP A 381 9.62 15.70 -6.11
CA ASP A 381 10.93 16.27 -5.76
C ASP A 381 11.94 15.13 -5.48
N LYS A 382 13.21 15.34 -5.86
CA LYS A 382 14.26 14.32 -5.69
C LYS A 382 14.66 14.10 -4.23
N SER A 383 14.36 15.06 -3.35
CA SER A 383 14.63 15.01 -1.93
C SER A 383 13.48 15.67 -1.15
N GLY A 384 13.56 15.64 0.19
CA GLY A 384 12.51 16.19 1.03
C GLY A 384 11.21 15.37 1.04
N PRO A 385 10.11 15.94 1.59
CA PRO A 385 8.85 15.23 1.78
C PRO A 385 7.93 15.23 0.55
N TYR A 386 8.25 16.02 -0.49
CA TYR A 386 7.38 16.25 -1.64
C TYR A 386 7.78 15.42 -2.87
N GLY A 387 8.29 14.21 -2.66
CA GLY A 387 8.57 13.25 -3.72
C GLY A 387 9.01 11.89 -3.21
N PHE A 388 9.35 10.99 -4.13
CA PHE A 388 9.73 9.60 -3.87
C PHE A 388 11.25 9.42 -3.81
N LYS A 389 11.95 10.39 -3.20
CA LYS A 389 13.42 10.44 -3.07
C LYS A 389 14.18 10.21 -4.40
N GLY A 390 13.61 10.67 -5.52
CA GLY A 390 14.24 10.57 -6.84
C GLY A 390 14.22 9.18 -7.48
N GLU A 391 13.37 8.25 -7.01
CA GLU A 391 13.22 6.96 -7.64
C GLU A 391 12.50 7.05 -9.00
N ALA A 392 13.25 6.75 -10.07
CA ALA A 392 12.82 6.91 -11.47
C ALA A 392 11.50 6.20 -11.80
N GLY A 393 11.17 5.12 -11.08
CA GLY A 393 9.92 4.39 -11.24
C GLY A 393 8.65 5.22 -11.02
N PHE A 394 8.77 6.32 -10.27
CA PHE A 394 7.66 7.21 -9.91
C PHE A 394 7.66 8.52 -10.70
N ASP A 395 8.65 8.76 -11.57
CA ASP A 395 8.69 9.95 -12.44
C ASP A 395 7.49 10.00 -13.39
N GLN A 396 6.98 8.81 -13.77
CA GLN A 396 5.81 8.62 -14.62
C GLN A 396 4.47 8.94 -13.94
N ILE A 397 4.43 9.22 -12.64
CA ILE A 397 3.20 9.69 -11.98
C ILE A 397 2.82 11.03 -12.59
N ASN A 398 1.60 11.13 -13.09
CA ASN A 398 1.07 12.30 -13.79
C ASN A 398 -0.42 12.45 -13.44
N PRO A 399 -0.75 13.08 -12.30
CA PRO A 399 -2.13 13.23 -11.87
C PRO A 399 -2.94 14.08 -12.85
N ILE A 400 -4.23 13.84 -12.95
CA ILE A 400 -5.14 14.69 -13.71
C ILE A 400 -5.40 15.97 -12.91
N HIS A 401 -5.15 17.12 -13.54
CA HIS A 401 -5.48 18.43 -12.99
C HIS A 401 -6.92 18.80 -13.37
N ILE A 402 -7.68 19.35 -12.42
CA ILE A 402 -9.07 19.78 -12.62
C ILE A 402 -9.18 21.30 -12.55
N THR A 403 -10.16 21.84 -13.25
CA THR A 403 -10.53 23.28 -13.19
C THR A 403 -11.87 23.52 -12.50
N ASN A 404 -12.59 22.45 -12.18
CA ASN A 404 -13.85 22.48 -11.45
C ASN A 404 -13.73 21.60 -10.21
N LEU A 405 -14.04 22.17 -9.06
CA LEU A 405 -13.89 21.56 -7.75
C LEU A 405 -15.17 20.83 -7.31
N PRO A 406 -15.04 19.74 -6.54
CA PRO A 406 -16.16 19.16 -5.81
C PRO A 406 -16.62 20.11 -4.69
N GLU A 407 -17.85 19.94 -4.21
CA GLU A 407 -18.37 20.72 -3.08
C GLU A 407 -17.68 20.35 -1.76
N SER A 408 -17.32 19.08 -1.60
CA SER A 408 -16.70 18.54 -0.40
C SER A 408 -15.75 17.39 -0.71
N LEU A 409 -14.85 17.11 0.22
CA LEU A 409 -13.95 15.96 0.16
C LEU A 409 -14.11 15.07 1.40
N MET A 410 -14.22 13.77 1.17
CA MET A 410 -14.15 12.75 2.20
C MET A 410 -12.77 12.77 2.89
N PRO A 411 -12.61 12.23 4.11
CA PRO A 411 -11.31 12.07 4.76
C PRO A 411 -10.27 11.47 3.82
N GLN A 412 -9.08 12.06 3.78
CA GLN A 412 -8.01 11.73 2.83
C GLN A 412 -8.41 11.75 1.34
N GLY A 413 -9.49 12.42 0.96
CA GLY A 413 -9.76 12.79 -0.43
C GLY A 413 -8.91 13.98 -0.85
N ALA A 414 -8.47 14.01 -2.11
CA ALA A 414 -7.64 15.10 -2.62
C ALA A 414 -7.86 15.35 -4.12
N VAL A 415 -7.66 16.60 -4.54
CA VAL A 415 -7.68 17.01 -5.96
C VAL A 415 -6.47 17.89 -6.27
N VAL A 416 -6.05 17.88 -7.54
CA VAL A 416 -5.05 18.82 -8.06
C VAL A 416 -5.77 19.87 -8.90
N PHE A 417 -5.75 21.11 -8.46
CA PHE A 417 -6.58 22.19 -9.00
C PHE A 417 -5.71 23.28 -9.62
N ASP A 418 -5.92 23.53 -10.93
CA ASP A 418 -5.31 24.66 -11.61
C ASP A 418 -6.24 25.87 -11.52
N ALA A 419 -5.83 26.83 -10.69
CA ALA A 419 -6.55 28.05 -10.42
C ALA A 419 -6.31 29.10 -11.52
N LYS A 420 -7.32 29.96 -11.72
CA LYS A 420 -7.22 31.15 -12.56
C LYS A 420 -6.67 32.35 -11.76
N ASP A 421 -6.18 33.34 -12.48
CA ASP A 421 -5.58 34.59 -11.98
C ASP A 421 -6.60 35.49 -11.25
N ASP A 422 -7.05 35.06 -10.07
CA ASP A 422 -7.89 35.76 -9.09
C ASP A 422 -8.40 34.83 -7.97
N PHE A 423 -8.15 33.51 -8.07
CA PHE A 423 -8.64 32.55 -7.09
C PHE A 423 -8.18 32.88 -5.67
N LYS A 424 -9.14 32.89 -4.74
CA LYS A 424 -8.90 33.05 -3.30
C LYS A 424 -9.35 31.80 -2.58
N VAL A 425 -8.46 31.25 -1.77
CA VAL A 425 -8.78 30.15 -0.86
C VAL A 425 -9.92 30.59 0.07
N PRO A 426 -11.05 29.87 0.11
CA PRO A 426 -12.16 30.22 1.00
C PRO A 426 -11.77 30.15 2.48
N SER A 427 -12.15 31.16 3.25
CA SER A 427 -11.88 31.20 4.69
C SER A 427 -12.83 30.32 5.51
N ASN A 428 -13.99 29.95 4.94
CA ASN A 428 -15.03 29.14 5.57
C ASN A 428 -14.98 27.65 5.15
N LYS A 429 -13.84 27.20 4.61
CA LYS A 429 -13.58 25.79 4.33
C LYS A 429 -13.60 24.94 5.62
N GLY A 430 -13.82 23.64 5.46
CA GLY A 430 -13.76 22.69 6.57
C GLY A 430 -12.43 22.74 7.31
N GLN A 431 -12.46 22.36 8.59
CA GLN A 431 -11.31 22.42 9.50
C GLN A 431 -10.09 21.66 8.97
N HIS A 432 -10.32 20.51 8.33
CA HIS A 432 -9.26 19.66 7.79
C HIS A 432 -9.01 19.90 6.29
N ILE A 433 -9.71 20.85 5.65
CA ILE A 433 -9.48 21.18 4.25
C ILE A 433 -8.26 22.08 4.10
N GLN A 434 -7.22 21.55 3.47
CA GLN A 434 -5.99 22.26 3.17
C GLN A 434 -5.94 22.62 1.69
N TYR A 435 -5.45 23.83 1.39
CA TYR A 435 -5.16 24.29 0.04
C TYR A 435 -3.66 24.54 0.00
N VAL A 436 -2.90 23.57 -0.49
CA VAL A 436 -1.44 23.66 -0.56
C VAL A 436 -1.07 24.23 -1.91
N ASP A 437 -0.57 25.48 -1.92
CA ASP A 437 -0.04 26.11 -3.13
C ASP A 437 1.28 25.44 -3.50
N ILE A 438 1.32 24.79 -4.65
CA ILE A 438 2.51 24.07 -5.15
C ILE A 438 3.13 24.79 -6.36
N SER A 439 2.69 26.01 -6.64
CA SER A 439 3.15 26.87 -7.72
C SER A 439 4.54 27.42 -7.36
N GLY A 440 5.58 26.74 -7.84
CA GLY A 440 6.98 27.11 -7.60
C GLY A 440 7.93 26.03 -8.09
N ALA A 441 9.17 26.41 -8.42
CA ALA A 441 10.23 25.45 -8.75
C ALA A 441 10.41 24.43 -7.60
N ALA A 442 10.95 23.25 -7.91
CA ALA A 442 11.34 22.26 -6.91
C ALA A 442 12.16 22.95 -5.80
N SER A 443 11.97 22.54 -4.55
CA SER A 443 12.79 23.07 -3.46
C SER A 443 14.26 22.78 -3.76
N GLU A 444 15.03 23.81 -4.13
CA GLU A 444 16.49 23.73 -4.11
C GLU A 444 16.91 23.62 -2.65
N GLU A 445 17.88 22.74 -2.37
CA GLU A 445 18.42 22.51 -1.04
C GLU A 445 18.78 23.85 -0.36
N PRO A 446 18.54 24.02 0.95
CA PRO A 446 19.28 25.02 1.67
C PRO A 446 20.74 24.54 1.68
N THR A 447 21.57 25.14 0.83
CA THR A 447 23.02 25.06 0.98
C THR A 447 23.34 25.58 2.38
N GLY A 448 23.62 24.66 3.30
CA GLY A 448 24.10 25.00 4.62
C GLY A 448 25.43 25.71 4.49
N GLU A 449 25.41 27.05 4.48
CA GLU A 449 26.59 27.81 4.84
C GLU A 449 26.94 27.43 6.28
N THR A 450 28.05 26.72 6.42
CA THR A 450 28.66 26.44 7.71
C THR A 450 29.14 27.78 8.28
N PRO A 451 28.65 28.25 9.45
CA PRO A 451 29.24 29.42 10.07
C PRO A 451 30.64 29.04 10.55
N THR A 452 31.65 29.68 9.97
CA THR A 452 33.03 29.70 10.49
C THR A 452 33.01 30.16 11.93
N GLY A 453 33.60 29.35 12.81
CA GLY A 453 33.48 29.49 14.26
C GLY A 453 34.26 30.63 14.89
N GLU A 454 33.88 30.91 16.14
CA GLU A 454 34.78 31.32 17.21
C GLU A 454 34.66 30.28 18.33
N GLU A 455 35.80 29.71 18.73
CA GLU A 455 35.95 28.80 19.86
C GLU A 455 35.64 29.52 21.18
N PRO A 456 34.79 28.98 22.07
CA PRO A 456 34.82 29.35 23.47
C PRO A 456 35.84 28.49 24.22
N THR A 457 36.82 29.17 24.82
CA THR A 457 37.77 28.64 25.80
C THR A 457 37.04 27.94 26.95
N ALA A 458 37.38 26.67 27.18
CA ALA A 458 36.90 25.88 28.31
C ALA A 458 37.62 26.28 29.61
N GLU A 459 36.85 26.50 30.68
CA GLU A 459 37.31 26.39 32.07
C GLU A 459 36.95 24.98 32.58
N GLU A 460 37.91 24.31 33.23
CA GLU A 460 37.75 22.99 33.84
C GLU A 460 36.78 23.03 35.04
N PRO A 461 35.86 22.05 35.19
CA PRO A 461 35.18 21.81 36.45
C PRO A 461 35.94 20.81 37.33
N THR A 462 36.26 21.24 38.54
CA THR A 462 36.75 20.42 39.65
C THR A 462 35.59 19.77 40.42
N GLY A 463 35.72 18.46 40.71
CA GLY A 463 34.96 17.71 41.74
C GLY A 463 33.57 17.22 41.29
N GLU A 464 33.06 16.04 41.65
CA GLU A 464 33.43 14.96 42.56
C GLU A 464 32.88 13.64 41.97
N THR A 465 33.50 12.51 42.31
CA THR A 465 33.11 11.16 41.85
C THR A 465 31.87 10.66 42.59
N PRO A 466 30.78 10.24 41.93
CA PRO A 466 29.70 9.51 42.60
C PRO A 466 30.08 8.03 42.71
N THR A 467 30.18 7.55 43.94
CA THR A 467 30.21 6.13 44.31
C THR A 467 28.97 5.41 43.78
N ALA A 468 29.18 4.27 43.12
CA ALA A 468 28.12 3.36 42.70
C ALA A 468 27.44 2.73 43.93
N GLU A 469 26.16 3.02 44.13
CA GLU A 469 25.29 2.24 45.01
C GLU A 469 24.70 1.07 44.24
N THR A 470 24.89 -0.13 44.76
CA THR A 470 24.24 -1.38 44.35
C THR A 470 22.72 -1.29 44.59
N PRO A 471 21.86 -1.71 43.65
CA PRO A 471 20.41 -1.74 43.87
C PRO A 471 20.04 -2.81 44.91
N GLU A 472 19.20 -2.45 45.89
CA GLU A 472 18.59 -3.39 46.83
C GLU A 472 17.51 -4.26 46.14
N PRO A 473 17.42 -5.56 46.48
CA PRO A 473 16.40 -6.45 45.93
C PRO A 473 15.02 -6.20 46.57
N CYS A 474 13.96 -6.29 45.76
CA CYS A 474 12.58 -6.22 46.22
C CYS A 474 12.30 -7.28 47.30
N PRO A 475 11.64 -6.92 48.41
CA PRO A 475 11.19 -7.90 49.38
C PRO A 475 10.00 -8.66 48.77
N ASN A 476 10.27 -9.89 48.31
CA ASN A 476 9.34 -10.92 47.82
C ASN A 476 9.43 -11.29 46.31
N GLY A 477 10.61 -11.32 45.71
CA GLY A 477 10.90 -12.25 44.60
C GLY A 477 10.14 -12.07 43.27
N ASP A 478 9.37 -11.00 43.08
CA ASP A 478 8.64 -10.71 41.84
C ASP A 478 9.38 -9.71 40.94
N LEU A 479 9.28 -9.93 39.62
CA LEU A 479 10.07 -9.27 38.56
C LEU A 479 9.49 -7.92 38.04
N TRP A 480 8.56 -7.27 38.75
CA TRP A 480 7.97 -6.01 38.26
C TRP A 480 7.38 -5.13 39.37
N CYS A 481 7.77 -3.85 39.42
CA CYS A 481 7.16 -2.82 40.28
C CYS A 481 6.50 -1.74 39.41
N PRO A 482 5.16 -1.58 39.41
CA PRO A 482 4.51 -0.49 38.70
C PRO A 482 4.74 0.85 39.42
N GLY A 483 5.28 1.82 38.69
CA GLY A 483 5.59 3.16 39.19
C GLY A 483 4.33 3.96 39.47
N ASN A 484 3.96 4.08 40.74
CA ASN A 484 3.41 5.29 41.37
C ASN A 484 3.05 4.99 42.83
N TYR A 485 3.96 5.32 43.75
CA TYR A 485 3.60 5.66 45.12
C TYR A 485 4.33 6.97 45.48
N PRO A 486 3.61 8.02 45.93
CA PRO A 486 4.20 9.30 46.26
C PRO A 486 5.02 9.18 47.55
N ARG A 487 6.05 10.03 47.68
CA ARG A 487 6.75 10.23 48.96
C ARG A 487 5.82 10.80 50.02
#